data_AF-A0A380EKT6-F1
#
_entry.id   AF-A0A380EKT6-F1
#
_cell.length_a   1.000
_cell.length_b   1.000
_cell.length_c   1.000
_cell.angle_alpha   90.00
_cell.angle_beta   90.00
_cell.angle_gamma   90.00
#
_symmetry.space_group_name_H-M   'P 1'
#
loop_
_entity.id
_entity.type
_entity.pdbx_description
1 polymer ?
#
loop_
_entity_poly.entity_id
_entity_poly.type
_entity_poly.pdbx_seq_one_letter_code
_entity_poly.pdbx_strand_id
1 'polypeptide(L)' 'MKKEEIDVVILTTPERVAQKVADELVQAGVKGILNFTPGRINTPSDVQVHQIDLGIELQSLLFFMKNYSE' A
#
# COMPACT_ATOMS: atom_id res chain seq x y z
N MET A 1 -10.49 8.15 20.83
CA MET A 1 -9.97 8.98 19.70
C MET A 1 -11.17 9.67 19.08
N LYS A 2 -11.11 10.98 18.82
CA LYS A 2 -12.13 11.65 17.99
C LYS A 2 -12.18 10.88 16.67
N LYS A 3 -13.35 10.37 16.32
CA LYS A 3 -13.60 9.60 15.10
C LYS A 3 -13.53 10.56 13.91
N GLU A 4 -12.33 10.87 13.45
CA GLU A 4 -12.19 11.24 12.05
C GLU A 4 -12.46 9.96 11.25
N GLU A 5 -13.36 10.08 10.28
CA GLU A 5 -13.67 9.00 9.35
C GLU A 5 -12.47 8.87 8.42
N ILE A 6 -11.64 7.85 8.67
CA ILE A 6 -10.43 7.61 7.87
C ILE A 6 -10.81 6.63 6.75
N ASP A 7 -10.98 7.18 5.55
CA ASP A 7 -11.31 6.38 4.38
C ASP A 7 -10.09 5.64 3.80
N VAL A 8 -8.90 6.23 3.89
CA VAL A 8 -7.68 5.75 3.22
C VAL A 8 -6.47 5.74 4.15
N VAL A 9 -5.66 4.69 4.07
CA VAL A 9 -4.43 4.50 4.85
C VAL A 9 -3.25 4.06 3.99
N ILE A 10 -2.04 4.35 4.45
CA ILE A 10 -0.80 3.82 3.87
C ILE A 10 -0.26 2.74 4.82
N LEU A 11 -0.09 1.52 4.31
CA LEU A 11 0.41 0.39 5.07
C LEU A 11 1.90 0.18 4.80
N THR A 12 2.72 0.47 5.81
CA THR A 12 4.20 0.44 5.75
C THR A 12 4.82 -0.46 6.81
N THR A 13 4.07 -1.44 7.30
CA THR A 13 4.50 -2.37 8.36
C THR A 13 5.35 -3.52 7.79
N PRO A 14 6.10 -4.25 8.64
CA PRO A 14 6.75 -5.48 8.20
C PRO A 14 5.73 -6.52 7.71
N GLU A 15 6.08 -7.27 6.67
CA GLU A 15 5.20 -8.24 6.00
C GLU A 15 4.45 -9.17 6.97
N ARG A 16 5.17 -9.72 7.97
CA ARG A 16 4.64 -10.66 8.97
C ARG A 16 3.44 -10.13 9.77
N VAL A 17 3.24 -8.82 9.84
CA VAL A 17 2.12 -8.20 10.56
C VAL A 17 1.16 -7.45 9.62
N ALA A 18 1.48 -7.35 8.34
CA ALA A 18 0.77 -6.49 7.40
C ALA A 18 -0.71 -6.90 7.23
N GLN A 19 -0.98 -8.21 7.06
CA GLN A 19 -2.36 -8.72 6.95
C GLN A 19 -3.17 -8.44 8.21
N LYS A 20 -2.61 -8.73 9.40
CA LYS A 20 -3.31 -8.49 10.67
C LYS A 20 -3.69 -7.02 10.83
N VAL A 21 -2.77 -6.11 10.53
CA VAL A 21 -3.03 -4.66 10.60
C VAL A 21 -4.08 -4.24 9.57
N ALA A 22 -4.03 -4.77 8.35
CA ALA A 22 -5.05 -4.51 7.34
C ALA A 22 -6.44 -4.96 7.81
N ASP A 23 -6.55 -6.15 8.43
CA ASP A 23 -7.82 -6.65 8.96
C ASP A 23 -8.40 -5.72 10.04
N GLU A 24 -7.57 -5.22 10.95
CA GLU A 24 -7.97 -4.26 11.99
C GLU A 24 -8.44 -2.92 11.38
N LEU A 25 -7.76 -2.45 10.34
CA LEU A 25 -8.12 -1.21 9.61
C LEU A 25 -9.44 -1.36 8.84
N VAL A 26 -9.67 -2.50 8.21
CA VAL A 26 -10.94 -2.82 7.54
C VAL A 26 -12.08 -2.85 8.54
N GLN A 27 -11.89 -3.47 9.71
CA GLN A 27 -12.89 -3.47 10.80
C GLN A 27 -13.16 -2.06 11.33
N ALA A 28 -12.17 -1.18 11.30
CA ALA A 28 -12.32 0.22 11.69
C ALA A 28 -13.05 1.08 10.63
N GLY A 29 -13.34 0.54 9.45
CA GLY A 29 -14.12 1.19 8.39
C GLY A 29 -13.31 1.72 7.22
N VAL A 30 -11.98 1.49 7.18
CA VAL A 30 -11.12 1.93 6.07
C VAL A 30 -11.58 1.28 4.76
N LYS A 31 -11.65 2.09 3.69
CA LYS A 31 -12.06 1.66 2.34
C LYS A 31 -10.92 1.63 1.33
N GLY A 32 -9.80 2.29 1.61
CA GLY A 32 -8.62 2.30 0.76
C GLY A 32 -7.33 1.99 1.51
N ILE A 33 -6.52 1.09 0.96
CA ILE A 33 -5.19 0.75 1.50
C ILE A 33 -4.16 0.93 0.41
N LEU A 34 -3.20 1.83 0.63
CA LEU A 34 -1.99 1.94 -0.17
C LEU A 34 -0.91 1.07 0.45
N ASN A 35 -0.66 -0.11 -0.11
CA ASN A 35 0.22 -1.13 0.45
C ASN A 35 1.66 -0.98 -0.06
N PHE A 36 2.56 -0.57 0.83
CA PHE A 36 4.01 -0.53 0.59
C PHE A 36 4.74 -1.76 1.15
N THR A 37 4.01 -2.70 1.76
CA THR A 37 4.60 -3.93 2.27
C THR A 37 4.92 -4.88 1.11
N PRO A 38 5.94 -5.76 1.23
CA PRO A 38 6.33 -6.66 0.14
C PRO A 38 5.31 -7.78 -0.11
N GLY A 39 4.40 -8.03 0.83
CA GLY A 39 3.37 -9.05 0.72
C GLY A 39 2.06 -8.51 0.15
N ARG A 40 1.31 -9.37 -0.56
CA ARG A 40 -0.08 -9.07 -0.94
C ARG A 40 -0.97 -9.09 0.28
N ILE A 41 -1.92 -8.16 0.33
CA ILE A 41 -2.95 -8.06 1.36
C ILE A 41 -4.27 -8.51 0.76
N ASN A 42 -4.98 -9.37 1.47
CA ASN A 42 -6.33 -9.79 1.10
C ASN A 42 -7.34 -8.96 1.88
N THR A 43 -8.35 -8.43 1.19
CA THR A 43 -9.45 -7.69 1.79
C THR A 43 -10.78 -8.11 1.17
N PRO A 44 -11.92 -7.82 1.82
CA PRO A 44 -13.22 -7.88 1.17
C PRO A 44 -13.28 -7.01 -0.09
N SER A 45 -14.21 -7.32 -0.99
CA SER A 45 -14.32 -6.66 -2.31
C SER A 45 -14.69 -5.18 -2.25
N ASP A 46 -15.23 -4.71 -1.13
CA ASP A 46 -15.59 -3.30 -0.90
C ASP A 46 -14.42 -2.46 -0.37
N VAL A 47 -13.24 -3.04 -0.22
CA VAL A 47 -12.00 -2.35 0.18
C VAL A 47 -11.00 -2.43 -0.96
N GLN A 48 -10.54 -1.26 -1.42
CA GLN A 48 -9.55 -1.16 -2.49
C GLN A 48 -8.13 -1.22 -1.92
N VAL A 49 -7.33 -2.14 -2.44
CA VAL A 49 -5.90 -2.25 -2.10
C VAL A 49 -5.07 -1.92 -3.33
N HIS A 50 -4.19 -0.92 -3.20
CA HIS A 50 -3.25 -0.57 -4.23
C HIS A 50 -1.83 -0.90 -3.77
N GLN A 51 -1.18 -1.84 -4.46
CA GLN A 51 0.20 -2.23 -4.19
C GLN A 51 1.16 -1.20 -4.79
N ILE A 52 2.08 -0.68 -3.97
CA ILE A 52 3.22 0.11 -4.44
C ILE A 52 4.46 -0.77 -4.46
N ASP A 53 5.06 -0.91 -5.64
CA ASP A 53 6.36 -1.57 -5.83
C ASP A 53 7.40 -0.53 -6.25
N LEU A 54 8.15 -0.04 -5.26
CA LEU A 54 9.21 0.94 -5.49
C LEU A 54 10.38 0.38 -6.31
N GLY A 55 10.54 -0.94 -6.38
CA GLY A 55 11.56 -1.58 -7.21
C GLY A 55 11.28 -1.33 -8.69
N ILE A 56 10.03 -1.50 -9.11
CA ILE A 56 9.59 -1.22 -10.49
C ILE A 56 9.74 0.27 -10.83
N GLU A 57 9.36 1.15 -9.91
CA GLU A 57 9.51 2.59 -10.10
C GLU A 57 10.98 3.00 -10.24
N LEU A 58 11.85 2.46 -9.38
CA LEU A 58 13.29 2.72 -9.45
C LEU A 58 13.90 2.15 -10.73
N GLN A 59 13.50 0.95 -11.17
CA GLN A 59 13.95 0.37 -12.43
C GLN A 59 13.55 1.25 -13.62
N SER A 60 12.33 1.78 -13.61
CA SER A 60 11.83 2.69 -14.64
C SER A 60 12.65 3.98 -14.66
N LEU A 61 12.90 4.58 -13.50
CA LEU A 61 13.77 5.75 -13.37
C LEU A 61 15.18 5.47 -13.94
N LEU A 62 15.80 4.35 -13.54
CA LEU A 62 17.13 3.97 -14.01
C LEU A 62 17.17 3.75 -15.53
N PHE A 63 16.12 3.17 -16.10
CA PHE A 63 15.98 3.02 -17.55
C PHE A 63 15.98 4.38 -18.25
N PHE A 64 15.18 5.34 -17.77
CA PHE A 64 15.13 6.67 -18.38
C PHE A 64 16.45 7.42 -18.23
N MET A 65 17.07 7.35 -17.04
CA MET A 65 18.41 7.91 -16.84
C MET A 65 19.41 7.32 -17.83
N LYS A 66 19.45 5.99 -18.00
CA LYS A 66 20.41 5.37 -18.93
C LYS A 66 20.20 5.75 -20.40
N ASN A 67 18.95 5.90 -20.84
CA ASN A 67 18.62 6.04 -22.26
C ASN A 67 18.32 7.48 -22.71
N TYR A 68 18.12 8.41 -21.78
CA TYR A 68 17.77 9.80 -22.06
C TYR A 68 18.64 10.80 -21.27
N SER A 69 19.82 10.37 -20.80
CA SER A 69 20.86 11.31 -20.37
C SER A 69 21.40 12.06 -21.59
N GLU A 70 21.01 13.32 -21.77
CA GLU A 70 21.83 14.30 -22.51
C GLU A 70 22.87 14.93 -21.58
#